data_AF-A0A357YAA1-F1
#
_entry.id   AF-A0A357YAA1-F1
#
_cell.length_a   1.000
_cell.length_b   1.000
_cell.length_c   1.000
_cell.angle_alpha   90.00
_cell.angle_beta   90.00
_cell.angle_gamma   90.00
#
_symmetry.space_group_name_H-M   'P 1'
#
loop_
_entity.id
_entity.type
_entity.pdbx_description
1 polymer ?
#
loop_
_entity_poly.entity_id
_entity_poly.type
_entity_poly.pdbx_seq_one_letter_code
_entity_poly.pdbx_strand_id
1 'polypeptide(L)'
;MVKFWVALGLVILAGLGLYYFLRNDGAGTEIVTASSGDLVQEVSVTGKVKPAQSVELGFDRSGRISGVFSQVGERVFAGKTLVSLYNADLVAQLREAEANLKAEEAKLEELKRGTRPEDIRVQEAKLAEAEEDLADKLTSGYTAADDAIRNKVDVFFSNPRSANPQLSFSSPQYKIELESERAALERALVSWVAAAARYDFPDELSSATLDAEKNLKVTRDFLDTAALAVNNLTGTSLSQTTIDTYQSNVSAARTGVNTAINNLSGAKADWLIAASELAVKKAGSSAEEILGQEAKVQKAEASVGNIKAQISKTIITSPLSGVLSRMDAKVGEIAAASDVLAAVISDAKFQIEANLPEADISKVKINDTARLTLDAYGSDVRFEARVVALDPAETIVEGVVTYKATFEFLSEDSRIRPGMTANLDILTARRENVLILPSRAVRTKDGAKFVLRQKADGALEELEVKTGLLGSDGRIEIVSGLEAGDKVALGRVAD
;
A
#
# COMPACT_ATOMS: atom_id res chain seq x y z
N MET A 1 93.43 -17.20 82.70
CA MET A 1 92.44 -16.19 82.25
C MET A 1 91.36 -16.73 81.29
N VAL A 2 91.35 -18.04 80.95
CA VAL A 2 90.39 -18.62 79.97
C VAL A 2 89.11 -19.18 80.60
N LYS A 3 89.14 -19.62 81.87
CA LYS A 3 87.98 -20.24 82.55
C LYS A 3 86.83 -19.26 82.89
N PHE A 4 87.08 -17.95 82.93
CA PHE A 4 86.06 -16.95 83.28
C PHE A 4 85.15 -16.59 82.10
N TRP A 5 85.67 -16.62 80.87
CA TRP A 5 84.90 -16.30 79.66
C TRP A 5 83.96 -17.43 79.22
N VAL A 6 84.29 -18.69 79.52
CA VAL A 6 83.42 -19.84 79.22
C VAL A 6 82.18 -19.88 80.13
N ALA A 7 82.32 -19.50 81.40
CA ALA A 7 81.19 -19.40 82.33
C ALA A 7 80.24 -18.24 81.96
N LEU A 8 80.77 -17.10 81.52
CA LEU A 8 79.96 -15.97 81.05
C LEU A 8 79.19 -16.29 79.76
N GLY A 9 79.81 -17.03 78.84
CA GLY A 9 79.16 -17.50 77.61
C GLY A 9 77.99 -18.47 77.87
N LEU A 10 78.11 -19.36 78.86
CA LEU A 10 77.03 -20.29 79.24
C LEU A 10 75.85 -19.59 79.93
N VAL A 11 76.10 -18.55 80.72
CA VAL A 11 75.02 -17.75 81.34
C VAL A 11 74.30 -16.88 80.30
N ILE A 12 75.02 -16.36 79.29
CA ILE A 12 74.40 -15.63 78.18
C ILE A 12 73.60 -16.57 77.28
N LEU A 13 74.07 -17.80 77.02
CA LEU A 13 73.32 -18.81 76.27
C LEU A 13 72.11 -19.35 77.02
N ALA A 14 72.22 -19.56 78.34
CA ALA A 14 71.07 -19.91 79.18
C ALA A 14 70.09 -18.75 79.30
N GLY A 15 70.58 -17.51 79.41
CA GLY A 15 69.77 -16.30 79.42
C GLY A 15 69.08 -16.02 78.08
N LEU A 16 69.74 -16.26 76.95
CA LEU A 16 69.15 -16.17 75.61
C LEU A 16 68.18 -17.32 75.36
N GLY A 17 68.49 -18.53 75.79
CA GLY A 17 67.59 -19.68 75.73
C GLY A 17 66.33 -19.47 76.57
N LEU A 18 66.48 -18.91 77.78
CA LEU A 18 65.36 -18.56 78.65
C LEU A 18 64.57 -17.36 78.10
N TYR A 19 65.24 -16.36 77.49
CA TYR A 19 64.59 -15.23 76.81
C TYR A 19 63.80 -15.68 75.57
N TYR A 20 64.32 -16.64 74.79
CA TYR A 20 63.58 -17.21 73.66
C TYR A 20 62.45 -18.14 74.10
N PHE A 21 62.61 -18.87 75.22
CA PHE A 21 61.61 -19.80 75.72
C PHE A 21 60.47 -19.10 76.50
N LEU A 22 60.74 -17.95 77.14
CA LEU A 22 59.71 -17.11 77.78
C LEU A 22 59.13 -16.03 76.85
N ARG A 23 59.62 -15.90 75.61
CA ARG A 23 58.92 -15.16 74.55
C ARG A 23 57.77 -16.04 74.03
N ASN A 24 56.78 -16.21 74.89
CA ASN A 24 55.44 -16.59 74.49
C ASN A 24 54.89 -15.41 73.68
N ASP A 25 55.12 -15.44 72.36
CA ASP A 25 54.47 -14.53 71.42
C ASP A 25 52.97 -14.81 71.52
N GLY A 26 52.30 -14.08 72.43
CA GLY A 26 50.87 -13.87 72.40
C GLY A 26 50.55 -13.15 71.10
N ALA A 27 50.49 -13.89 70.00
CA ALA A 27 49.97 -13.43 68.74
C ALA A 27 48.50 -13.08 68.99
N GLY A 28 48.25 -11.80 69.30
CA GLY A 28 46.91 -11.25 69.41
C GLY A 28 46.20 -11.50 68.10
N THR A 29 45.41 -12.56 68.05
CA THR A 29 44.55 -12.85 66.92
C THR A 29 43.50 -11.76 66.92
N GLU A 30 43.46 -10.94 65.88
CA GLU A 30 42.49 -9.85 65.79
C GLU A 30 41.08 -10.46 65.77
N ILE A 31 40.27 -10.13 66.77
CA ILE A 31 38.93 -10.69 66.95
C ILE A 31 37.91 -9.68 66.46
N VAL A 32 37.05 -10.12 65.55
CA VAL A 32 35.91 -9.36 65.03
C VAL A 32 34.63 -9.94 65.59
N THR A 33 33.66 -9.09 65.90
CA THR A 33 32.37 -9.55 66.42
C THR A 33 31.38 -9.69 65.28
N ALA A 34 30.71 -10.84 65.18
CA ALA A 34 29.62 -11.04 64.25
C ALA A 34 28.47 -10.12 64.65
N SER A 35 28.12 -9.18 63.77
CA SER A 35 27.08 -8.18 64.02
C SER A 35 26.04 -8.23 62.91
N SER A 36 24.80 -7.87 63.25
CA SER A 36 23.77 -7.68 62.25
C SER A 36 23.98 -6.35 61.54
N GLY A 37 23.89 -6.34 60.22
CA GLY A 37 23.98 -5.14 59.43
C GLY A 37 23.44 -5.33 58.02
N ASP A 38 23.33 -4.23 57.30
CA ASP A 38 22.97 -4.25 55.90
C ASP A 38 24.22 -4.57 55.07
N LEU A 39 24.03 -5.47 54.10
CA LEU A 39 25.04 -5.84 53.12
C LEU A 39 24.57 -5.45 51.73
N VAL A 40 25.41 -4.73 51.02
CA VAL A 40 25.14 -4.19 49.69
C VAL A 40 26.24 -4.68 48.74
N GLN A 41 25.83 -5.24 47.61
CA GLN A 41 26.71 -5.57 46.50
C GLN A 41 26.46 -4.58 45.37
N GLU A 42 27.52 -3.87 45.01
CA GLU A 42 27.57 -2.88 43.95
C GLU A 42 28.65 -3.25 42.93
N VAL A 43 28.34 -3.04 41.65
CA VAL A 43 29.28 -3.12 40.54
C VAL A 43 29.50 -1.71 40.00
N SER A 44 30.73 -1.21 40.10
CA SER A 44 31.09 0.12 39.60
C SER A 44 31.59 0.04 38.17
N VAL A 45 31.02 0.85 37.28
CA VAL A 45 31.40 0.93 35.87
C VAL A 45 31.34 2.36 35.37
N THR A 46 32.19 2.69 34.41
CA THR A 46 32.13 3.99 33.71
C THR A 46 31.45 3.82 32.35
N GLY A 47 30.50 4.70 32.06
CA GLY A 47 29.75 4.74 30.82
C GLY A 47 29.74 6.12 30.17
N LYS A 48 29.11 6.22 29.00
CA LYS A 48 28.91 7.47 28.28
C LYS A 48 27.42 7.72 28.05
N VAL A 49 26.98 8.95 28.26
CA VAL A 49 25.62 9.40 27.96
C VAL A 49 25.44 9.47 26.45
N LYS A 50 24.41 8.81 25.93
CA LYS A 50 23.99 8.83 24.53
C LYS A 50 22.51 9.19 24.42
N PRO A 51 22.09 9.79 23.29
CA PRO A 51 20.67 9.94 23.03
C PRO A 51 20.01 8.57 22.78
N ALA A 52 18.76 8.39 23.23
CA ALA A 52 18.03 7.15 22.96
C ALA A 52 17.83 6.90 21.47
N GLN A 53 17.68 7.96 20.66
CA GLN A 53 17.58 7.87 19.21
C GLN A 53 18.37 9.01 18.57
N SER A 54 19.16 8.66 17.55
CA SER A 54 19.87 9.61 16.69
C SER A 54 19.76 9.10 15.26
N VAL A 55 19.53 10.02 14.34
CA VAL A 55 19.47 9.73 12.90
C VAL A 55 20.45 10.61 12.17
N GLU A 56 21.25 10.00 11.30
CA GLU A 56 22.10 10.68 10.35
C GLU A 56 21.38 10.73 9.01
N LEU A 57 21.33 11.91 8.41
CA LEU A 57 20.51 12.21 7.24
C LEU A 57 21.43 12.67 6.11
N GLY A 58 21.21 12.07 4.94
CA GLY A 58 21.93 12.36 3.70
C GLY A 58 21.01 12.20 2.50
N PHE A 59 21.48 12.60 1.32
CA PHE A 59 20.74 12.41 0.08
C PHE A 59 21.07 11.06 -0.55
N ASP A 60 20.07 10.38 -1.11
CA ASP A 60 20.26 9.16 -1.91
C ASP A 60 20.94 9.45 -3.27
N ARG A 61 21.07 10.73 -3.64
CA ARG A 61 21.59 11.18 -4.93
C ARG A 61 22.48 12.40 -4.76
N SER A 62 23.43 12.55 -5.68
CA SER A 62 24.25 13.76 -5.74
C SER A 62 23.47 14.94 -6.34
N GLY A 63 23.82 16.15 -5.90
CA GLY A 63 23.24 17.39 -6.43
C GLY A 63 23.73 18.64 -5.72
N ARG A 64 23.44 19.80 -6.32
CA ARG A 64 23.78 21.09 -5.72
C ARG A 64 22.75 21.44 -4.64
N ILE A 65 23.22 21.83 -3.45
CA ILE A 65 22.35 22.31 -2.36
C ILE A 65 21.77 23.67 -2.77
N SER A 66 20.44 23.74 -2.82
CA SER A 66 19.67 24.95 -3.14
C SER A 66 19.33 25.75 -1.89
N GLY A 67 19.07 25.07 -0.77
CA GLY A 67 18.62 25.70 0.47
C GLY A 67 18.95 24.88 1.70
N VAL A 68 19.29 25.59 2.78
CA VAL A 68 19.46 25.05 4.14
C VAL A 68 18.51 25.82 5.04
N PHE A 69 17.58 25.11 5.68
CA PHE A 69 16.42 25.69 6.36
C PHE A 69 16.45 25.50 7.88
N SER A 70 17.50 24.90 8.43
CA SER A 70 17.67 24.73 9.87
C SER A 70 19.14 24.82 10.28
N GLN A 71 19.38 25.22 11.52
CA GLN A 71 20.73 25.44 12.05
C GLN A 71 21.03 24.53 13.26
N VAL A 72 22.31 24.22 13.49
CA VAL A 72 22.73 23.42 14.65
C VAL A 72 22.22 24.05 15.95
N GLY A 73 21.65 23.23 16.83
CA GLY A 73 21.04 23.64 18.09
C GLY A 73 19.56 24.01 17.99
N GLU A 74 19.00 24.13 16.77
CA GLU A 74 17.59 24.37 16.56
C GLU A 74 16.75 23.12 16.85
N ARG A 75 15.58 23.31 17.47
CA ARG A 75 14.59 22.24 17.64
C ARG A 75 13.82 22.03 16.34
N VAL A 76 13.72 20.77 15.92
CA VAL A 76 13.05 20.34 14.70
C VAL A 76 11.96 19.32 15.05
N PHE A 77 10.87 19.33 14.30
CA PHE A 77 9.80 18.35 14.42
C PHE A 77 9.84 17.37 13.25
N ALA A 78 9.26 16.18 13.43
CA ALA A 78 9.16 15.19 12.37
C ALA A 78 8.46 15.77 11.11
N GLY A 79 9.07 15.60 9.94
CA GLY A 79 8.63 16.14 8.65
C GLY A 79 9.18 17.54 8.33
N LYS A 80 9.83 18.23 9.26
CA LYS A 80 10.43 19.55 8.99
C LYS A 80 11.55 19.42 7.95
N THR A 81 11.47 20.20 6.88
CA THR A 81 12.53 20.31 5.87
C THR A 81 13.80 20.91 6.46
N LEU A 82 14.93 20.24 6.24
CA LEU A 82 16.23 20.66 6.74
C LEU A 82 17.10 21.20 5.60
N VAL A 83 17.18 20.46 4.49
CA VAL A 83 18.04 20.78 3.34
C VAL A 83 17.31 20.38 2.05
N SER A 84 17.50 21.14 0.98
CA SER A 84 17.00 20.79 -0.36
C SER A 84 18.07 20.92 -1.43
N LEU A 85 18.09 19.99 -2.39
CA LEU A 85 18.86 20.09 -3.62
C LEU A 85 18.13 20.93 -4.67
N TYR A 86 18.88 21.47 -5.62
CA TYR A 86 18.34 22.12 -6.81
C TYR A 86 17.62 21.08 -7.67
N ASN A 87 16.35 21.32 -7.99
CA ASN A 87 15.46 20.36 -8.63
C ASN A 87 14.55 21.00 -9.71
N ALA A 88 14.97 22.15 -10.27
CA ALA A 88 14.14 22.89 -11.23
C ALA A 88 13.84 22.07 -12.50
N ASP A 89 14.75 21.19 -12.90
CA ASP A 89 14.58 20.22 -13.99
C ASP A 89 13.48 19.20 -13.67
N LEU A 90 13.47 18.65 -12.45
CA LEU A 90 12.43 17.71 -12.01
C LEU A 90 11.06 18.40 -11.89
N VAL A 91 11.02 19.65 -11.42
CA VAL A 91 9.79 20.44 -11.38
C VAL A 91 9.26 20.74 -12.79
N ALA A 92 10.15 21.03 -13.75
CA ALA A 92 9.77 21.20 -15.15
C ALA A 92 9.21 19.90 -15.74
N GLN A 93 9.87 18.76 -15.51
CA GLN A 93 9.40 17.43 -15.92
C GLN A 93 8.06 17.08 -15.27
N LEU A 94 7.86 17.46 -14.00
CA LEU A 94 6.59 17.24 -13.31
C LEU A 94 5.45 17.99 -14.01
N ARG A 95 5.66 19.26 -14.36
CA ARG A 95 4.67 20.07 -15.08
C ARG A 95 4.35 19.47 -16.46
N GLU A 96 5.36 18.96 -17.17
CA GLU A 96 5.16 18.27 -18.44
C GLU A 96 4.33 16.99 -18.27
N ALA A 97 4.66 16.16 -17.27
CA ALA A 97 3.92 14.94 -16.98
C ALA A 97 2.48 15.21 -16.52
N GLU A 98 2.24 16.24 -15.71
CA GLU A 98 0.91 16.68 -15.30
C GLU A 98 0.10 17.21 -16.49
N ALA A 99 0.72 17.95 -17.42
CA ALA A 99 0.06 18.38 -18.64
C ALA A 99 -0.31 17.18 -19.54
N ASN A 100 0.57 16.18 -19.64
CA ASN A 100 0.30 14.96 -20.37
C ASN A 100 -0.85 14.16 -19.73
N LEU A 101 -0.84 14.00 -18.41
CA LEU A 101 -1.95 13.36 -17.68
C LEU A 101 -3.28 14.07 -18.00
N LYS A 102 -3.32 15.40 -17.89
CA LYS A 102 -4.51 16.18 -18.20
C LYS A 102 -4.99 16.01 -19.65
N ALA A 103 -4.06 15.86 -20.60
CA ALA A 103 -4.41 15.59 -21.99
C ALA A 103 -5.05 14.20 -22.18
N GLU A 104 -4.51 13.17 -21.51
CA GLU A 104 -5.07 11.81 -21.56
C GLU A 104 -6.43 11.70 -20.84
N GLU A 105 -6.60 12.43 -19.73
CA GLU A 105 -7.89 12.57 -19.02
C GLU A 105 -8.94 13.26 -19.90
N ALA A 106 -8.58 14.37 -20.56
CA ALA A 106 -9.49 15.08 -21.45
C ALA A 106 -9.96 14.18 -22.61
N LYS A 107 -9.05 13.34 -23.14
CA LYS A 107 -9.37 12.37 -24.17
C LYS A 107 -10.27 11.25 -23.66
N LEU A 108 -10.06 10.77 -22.43
CA LEU A 108 -10.96 9.79 -21.81
C LEU A 108 -12.38 10.36 -21.64
N GLU A 109 -12.50 11.61 -21.20
CA GLU A 109 -13.78 12.30 -21.06
C GLU A 109 -14.47 12.52 -22.40
N GLU A 110 -13.72 12.76 -23.47
CA GLU A 110 -14.26 12.81 -24.83
C GLU A 110 -14.87 11.45 -25.24
N LEU A 111 -14.15 10.35 -25.04
CA LEU A 111 -14.65 9.00 -25.36
C LEU A 111 -15.88 8.62 -24.51
N LYS A 112 -15.88 8.96 -23.21
CA LYS A 112 -17.00 8.68 -22.29
C LYS A 112 -18.24 9.50 -22.62
N ARG A 113 -18.08 10.73 -23.10
CA ARG A 113 -19.19 11.57 -23.58
C ARG A 113 -19.82 11.01 -24.85
N GLY A 114 -19.03 10.31 -25.66
CA GLY A 114 -19.48 9.74 -26.92
C GLY A 114 -19.77 10.80 -27.98
N THR A 115 -20.65 10.45 -28.91
CA THR A 115 -21.01 11.34 -30.03
C THR A 115 -21.71 12.61 -29.55
N ARG A 116 -21.37 13.74 -30.17
CA ARG A 116 -21.97 15.04 -29.84
C ARG A 116 -23.49 15.03 -30.11
N PRO A 117 -24.33 15.64 -29.24
CA PRO A 117 -25.78 15.69 -29.44
C PRO A 117 -26.20 16.28 -30.79
N GLU A 118 -25.48 17.28 -31.27
CA GLU A 118 -25.67 17.91 -32.58
C GLU A 118 -25.47 16.93 -33.73
N ASP A 119 -24.46 16.06 -33.67
CA ASP A 119 -24.23 15.03 -34.68
C ASP A 119 -25.35 13.97 -34.64
N ILE A 120 -25.83 13.64 -33.44
CA ILE A 120 -26.99 12.74 -33.26
C ILE A 120 -28.24 13.36 -33.88
N ARG A 121 -28.51 14.65 -33.63
CA ARG A 121 -29.67 15.37 -34.20
C ARG A 121 -29.64 15.41 -35.73
N VAL A 122 -28.45 15.52 -36.33
CA VAL A 122 -28.29 15.45 -37.79
C VAL A 122 -28.70 14.06 -38.31
N GLN A 123 -28.29 12.98 -37.64
CA GLN A 123 -28.72 11.63 -38.04
C GLN A 123 -30.21 11.36 -37.76
N GLU A 124 -30.76 11.91 -36.67
CA GLU A 124 -32.20 11.83 -36.39
C GLU A 124 -33.03 12.52 -37.48
N ALA A 125 -32.57 13.67 -37.98
CA ALA A 125 -33.22 14.36 -39.10
C ALA A 125 -33.16 13.54 -40.40
N LYS A 126 -32.02 12.91 -40.70
CA LYS A 126 -31.90 12.01 -41.87
C LYS A 126 -32.79 10.78 -41.76
N LEU A 127 -32.91 10.19 -40.57
CA LEU A 127 -33.82 9.06 -40.35
C LEU A 127 -35.27 9.50 -40.58
N ALA A 128 -35.67 10.65 -40.03
CA ALA A 128 -37.01 11.18 -40.24
C ALA A 128 -37.32 11.45 -41.73
N GLU A 129 -36.35 12.00 -42.47
CA GLU A 129 -36.48 12.19 -43.93
C GLU A 129 -36.66 10.86 -44.67
N ALA A 130 -35.88 9.83 -44.31
CA ALA A 130 -36.02 8.50 -44.91
C ALA A 130 -37.32 7.79 -44.52
N GLU A 131 -37.84 8.02 -43.31
CA GLU A 131 -39.16 7.53 -42.87
C GLU A 131 -40.29 8.18 -43.67
N GLU A 132 -40.22 9.49 -43.92
CA GLU A 132 -41.18 10.22 -44.75
C GLU A 132 -41.18 9.72 -46.20
N ASP A 133 -39.99 9.58 -46.83
CA ASP A 133 -39.91 9.06 -48.20
C ASP A 133 -40.44 7.62 -48.30
N LEU A 134 -40.16 6.77 -47.30
CA LEU A 134 -40.69 5.41 -47.24
C LEU A 134 -42.24 5.42 -47.12
N ALA A 135 -42.81 6.25 -46.26
CA ALA A 135 -44.26 6.41 -46.13
C ALA A 135 -44.92 6.86 -47.45
N ASP A 136 -44.28 7.79 -48.17
CA ASP A 136 -44.71 8.22 -49.50
C ASP A 136 -44.65 7.09 -50.53
N LYS A 137 -43.61 6.25 -50.50
CA LYS A 137 -43.50 5.10 -51.41
C LYS A 137 -44.50 4.00 -51.08
N LEU A 138 -44.87 3.81 -49.81
CA LEU A 138 -45.94 2.89 -49.41
C LEU A 138 -47.29 3.32 -50.02
N THR A 139 -47.62 4.61 -49.89
CA THR A 139 -48.86 5.18 -50.43
C THR A 139 -48.89 5.14 -51.97
N SER A 140 -47.77 5.51 -52.60
CA SER A 140 -47.61 5.44 -54.07
C SER A 140 -47.67 4.00 -54.58
N GLY A 141 -47.14 3.03 -53.81
CA GLY A 141 -47.20 1.61 -54.12
C GLY A 141 -48.62 1.07 -54.16
N TYR A 142 -49.44 1.41 -53.15
CA TYR A 142 -50.87 1.10 -53.18
C TYR A 142 -51.54 1.72 -54.42
N THR A 143 -51.29 3.01 -54.67
CA THR A 143 -51.91 3.74 -55.80
C THR A 143 -51.56 3.11 -57.14
N ALA A 144 -50.30 2.69 -57.34
CA ALA A 144 -49.87 2.02 -58.56
C ALA A 144 -50.54 0.65 -58.75
N ALA A 145 -50.69 -0.13 -57.67
CA ALA A 145 -51.40 -1.41 -57.71
C ALA A 145 -52.91 -1.22 -57.98
N ASP A 146 -53.53 -0.22 -57.35
CA ASP A 146 -54.94 0.10 -57.54
C ASP A 146 -55.22 0.52 -58.99
N ASP A 147 -54.41 1.42 -59.57
CA ASP A 147 -54.53 1.81 -60.98
C ASP A 147 -54.33 0.62 -61.92
N ALA A 148 -53.28 -0.16 -61.70
CA ALA A 148 -52.97 -1.35 -62.49
C ALA A 148 -54.14 -2.35 -62.53
N ILE A 149 -54.79 -2.61 -61.40
CA ILE A 149 -55.90 -3.55 -61.34
C ILE A 149 -57.21 -2.88 -61.77
N ARG A 150 -57.65 -1.84 -61.06
CA ARG A 150 -59.00 -1.28 -61.17
C ARG A 150 -59.21 -0.39 -62.39
N ASN A 151 -58.16 0.22 -62.94
CA ASN A 151 -58.26 1.08 -64.12
C ASN A 151 -57.75 0.42 -65.40
N LYS A 152 -56.68 -0.40 -65.32
CA LYS A 152 -56.08 -1.02 -66.53
C LYS A 152 -56.62 -2.42 -66.83
N VAL A 153 -56.83 -3.26 -65.82
CA VAL A 153 -57.13 -4.70 -66.02
C VAL A 153 -58.59 -5.07 -65.74
N ASP A 154 -59.35 -4.29 -64.97
CA ASP A 154 -60.77 -4.56 -64.70
C ASP A 154 -61.61 -4.70 -65.97
N VAL A 155 -61.20 -4.06 -67.08
CA VAL A 155 -61.84 -4.19 -68.41
C VAL A 155 -61.82 -5.63 -68.96
N PHE A 156 -60.94 -6.50 -68.44
CA PHE A 156 -60.86 -7.91 -68.84
C PHE A 156 -61.99 -8.76 -68.24
N PHE A 157 -62.69 -8.25 -67.22
CA PHE A 157 -63.66 -9.01 -66.46
C PHE A 157 -65.04 -8.34 -66.47
N SER A 158 -66.08 -9.14 -66.34
CA SER A 158 -67.40 -8.70 -65.90
C SER A 158 -67.50 -8.88 -64.38
N ASN A 159 -68.14 -7.91 -63.71
CA ASN A 159 -68.22 -7.84 -62.24
C ASN A 159 -66.85 -7.97 -61.53
N PRO A 160 -65.79 -7.24 -61.95
CA PRO A 160 -64.41 -7.42 -61.47
C PRO A 160 -64.22 -7.29 -59.96
N ARG A 161 -65.09 -6.52 -59.29
CA ARG A 161 -65.02 -6.21 -57.85
C ARG A 161 -65.94 -7.09 -57.00
N SER A 162 -66.50 -8.14 -57.59
CA SER A 162 -67.36 -9.10 -56.87
C SER A 162 -66.55 -10.29 -56.35
N ALA A 163 -67.18 -11.15 -55.55
CA ALA A 163 -66.58 -12.42 -55.13
C ALA A 163 -66.38 -13.41 -56.30
N ASN A 164 -67.03 -13.18 -57.44
CA ASN A 164 -67.00 -14.07 -58.61
C ASN A 164 -66.80 -13.25 -59.90
N PRO A 165 -65.62 -12.64 -60.12
CA PRO A 165 -65.32 -11.97 -61.38
C PRO A 165 -65.29 -13.00 -62.52
N GLN A 166 -65.78 -12.63 -63.70
CA GLN A 166 -65.80 -13.53 -64.85
C GLN A 166 -65.04 -12.92 -66.03
N LEU A 167 -64.08 -13.66 -66.59
CA LEU A 167 -63.27 -13.20 -67.71
C LEU A 167 -64.14 -12.98 -68.95
N SER A 168 -64.06 -11.79 -69.54
CA SER A 168 -64.89 -11.34 -70.67
C SER A 168 -64.45 -11.90 -72.02
N PHE A 169 -63.41 -12.74 -72.06
CA PHE A 169 -62.88 -13.36 -73.26
C PHE A 169 -62.47 -14.82 -73.03
N SER A 170 -62.38 -15.59 -74.12
CA SER A 170 -62.01 -17.01 -74.05
C SER A 170 -60.50 -17.17 -73.83
N SER A 171 -60.13 -17.72 -72.68
CA SER A 171 -58.75 -18.11 -72.36
C SER A 171 -58.73 -19.35 -71.45
N PRO A 172 -59.00 -20.55 -71.98
CA PRO A 172 -59.22 -21.75 -71.17
C PRO A 172 -58.08 -22.08 -70.21
N GLN A 173 -56.83 -21.80 -70.62
CA GLN A 173 -55.63 -22.07 -69.83
C GLN A 173 -55.50 -21.15 -68.61
N TYR A 174 -55.93 -19.89 -68.71
CA TYR A 174 -55.69 -18.87 -67.69
C TYR A 174 -56.97 -18.43 -66.94
N LYS A 175 -58.15 -18.86 -67.40
CA LYS A 175 -59.44 -18.40 -66.87
C LYS A 175 -59.58 -18.61 -65.36
N ILE A 176 -59.37 -19.83 -64.88
CA ILE A 176 -59.57 -20.18 -63.47
C ILE A 176 -58.62 -19.37 -62.58
N GLU A 177 -57.34 -19.31 -62.96
CA GLU A 177 -56.31 -18.58 -62.23
C GLU A 177 -56.65 -17.09 -62.16
N LEU A 178 -56.88 -16.44 -63.31
CA LEU A 178 -57.20 -15.01 -63.38
C LEU A 178 -58.47 -14.62 -62.62
N GLU A 179 -59.54 -15.41 -62.71
CA GLU A 179 -60.78 -15.15 -61.96
C GLU A 179 -60.55 -15.29 -60.45
N SER A 180 -59.82 -16.33 -60.01
CA SER A 180 -59.52 -16.57 -58.60
C SER A 180 -58.58 -15.51 -58.00
N GLU A 181 -57.53 -15.14 -58.73
CA GLU A 181 -56.55 -14.15 -58.31
C GLU A 181 -57.15 -12.75 -58.30
N ARG A 182 -58.01 -12.40 -59.28
CA ARG A 182 -58.70 -11.11 -59.27
C ARG A 182 -59.57 -10.94 -58.04
N ALA A 183 -60.30 -11.99 -57.62
CA ALA A 183 -61.11 -11.97 -56.41
C ALA A 183 -60.24 -11.86 -55.13
N ALA A 184 -59.06 -12.50 -55.12
CA ALA A 184 -58.09 -12.37 -54.02
C ALA A 184 -57.49 -10.95 -53.96
N LEU A 185 -57.11 -10.38 -55.10
CA LEU A 185 -56.57 -9.03 -55.22
C LEU A 185 -57.57 -7.96 -54.79
N GLU A 186 -58.87 -8.11 -55.07
CA GLU A 186 -59.87 -7.16 -54.57
C GLU A 186 -59.85 -7.10 -53.04
N ARG A 187 -59.84 -8.26 -52.39
CA ARG A 187 -59.76 -8.35 -50.92
C ARG A 187 -58.46 -7.74 -50.40
N ALA A 188 -57.34 -8.02 -51.07
CA ALA A 188 -56.03 -7.47 -50.71
C ALA A 188 -56.02 -5.93 -50.83
N LEU A 189 -56.47 -5.37 -51.95
CA LEU A 189 -56.53 -3.91 -52.17
C LEU A 189 -57.44 -3.20 -51.16
N VAL A 190 -58.60 -3.79 -50.84
CA VAL A 190 -59.51 -3.25 -49.80
C VAL A 190 -58.85 -3.28 -48.41
N SER A 191 -58.16 -4.37 -48.07
CA SER A 191 -57.43 -4.44 -46.79
C SER A 191 -56.23 -3.48 -46.76
N TRP A 192 -55.55 -3.31 -47.89
CA TRP A 192 -54.35 -2.50 -48.00
C TRP A 192 -54.66 -1.01 -47.91
N VAL A 193 -55.71 -0.51 -48.58
CA VAL A 193 -56.10 0.91 -48.45
C VAL A 193 -56.53 1.27 -47.03
N ALA A 194 -57.20 0.35 -46.33
CA ALA A 194 -57.60 0.54 -44.94
C ALA A 194 -56.39 0.56 -43.99
N ALA A 195 -55.34 -0.20 -44.30
CA ALA A 195 -54.07 -0.16 -43.58
C ALA A 195 -53.26 1.11 -43.94
N ALA A 196 -53.26 1.52 -45.21
CA ALA A 196 -52.50 2.66 -45.69
C ALA A 196 -52.97 4.00 -45.14
N ALA A 197 -54.25 4.12 -44.79
CA ALA A 197 -54.78 5.27 -44.06
C ALA A 197 -54.23 5.43 -42.63
N ARG A 198 -53.39 4.50 -42.14
CA ARG A 198 -52.84 4.49 -40.78
C ARG A 198 -51.32 4.69 -40.71
N TYR A 199 -50.63 4.86 -41.84
CA TYR A 199 -49.15 4.90 -41.90
C TYR A 199 -48.49 6.16 -41.32
N ASP A 200 -49.21 6.95 -40.51
CA ASP A 200 -48.70 8.15 -39.83
C ASP A 200 -47.74 7.85 -38.66
N PHE A 201 -47.46 6.57 -38.35
CA PHE A 201 -46.72 6.17 -37.14
C PHE A 201 -45.39 5.44 -37.45
N PRO A 202 -44.25 5.94 -36.93
CA PRO A 202 -42.92 5.35 -37.13
C PRO A 202 -42.81 3.85 -36.79
N ASP A 203 -43.50 3.42 -35.73
CA ASP A 203 -43.40 2.04 -35.20
C ASP A 203 -44.03 0.98 -36.14
N GLU A 204 -44.87 1.39 -37.09
CA GLU A 204 -45.57 0.46 -38.00
C GLU A 204 -44.92 0.34 -39.39
N LEU A 205 -43.92 1.16 -39.72
CA LEU A 205 -43.32 1.21 -41.07
C LEU A 205 -42.74 -0.14 -41.50
N SER A 206 -42.10 -0.87 -40.57
CA SER A 206 -41.51 -2.18 -40.88
C SER A 206 -42.56 -3.20 -41.35
N SER A 207 -43.67 -3.33 -40.61
CA SER A 207 -44.77 -4.22 -40.98
C SER A 207 -45.50 -3.74 -42.24
N ALA A 208 -45.75 -2.43 -42.34
CA ALA A 208 -46.40 -1.83 -43.50
C ALA A 208 -45.60 -2.08 -44.79
N THR A 209 -44.28 -1.98 -44.71
CA THR A 209 -43.38 -2.25 -45.84
C THR A 209 -43.42 -3.70 -46.28
N LEU A 210 -43.42 -4.65 -45.34
CA LEU A 210 -43.54 -6.07 -45.66
C LEU A 210 -44.87 -6.39 -46.34
N ASP A 211 -45.97 -5.81 -45.85
CA ASP A 211 -47.29 -6.00 -46.44
C ASP A 211 -47.40 -5.38 -47.84
N ALA A 212 -46.86 -4.17 -48.03
CA ALA A 212 -46.82 -3.50 -49.33
C ALA A 212 -45.97 -4.29 -50.36
N GLU A 213 -44.77 -4.75 -49.98
CA GLU A 213 -43.93 -5.60 -50.83
C GLU A 213 -44.67 -6.87 -51.25
N LYS A 214 -45.36 -7.52 -50.31
CA LYS A 214 -46.17 -8.71 -50.59
C LYS A 214 -47.31 -8.40 -51.57
N ASN A 215 -48.08 -7.35 -51.34
CA ASN A 215 -49.23 -7.00 -52.17
C ASN A 215 -48.81 -6.56 -53.59
N LEU A 216 -47.72 -5.79 -53.71
CA LEU A 216 -47.14 -5.44 -55.01
C LEU A 216 -46.67 -6.67 -55.78
N LYS A 217 -46.03 -7.62 -55.08
CA LYS A 217 -45.60 -8.88 -55.71
C LYS A 217 -46.79 -9.69 -56.22
N VAL A 218 -47.84 -9.86 -55.42
CA VAL A 218 -49.07 -10.57 -55.84
C VAL A 218 -49.72 -9.86 -57.03
N THR A 219 -49.72 -8.52 -57.04
CA THR A 219 -50.24 -7.72 -58.16
C THR A 219 -49.42 -7.95 -59.42
N ARG A 220 -48.08 -7.89 -59.32
CA ARG A 220 -47.17 -8.16 -60.44
C ARG A 220 -47.37 -9.56 -61.02
N ASP A 221 -47.43 -10.57 -60.16
CA ASP A 221 -47.57 -11.97 -60.57
C ASP A 221 -48.90 -12.17 -61.34
N PHE A 222 -50.00 -11.59 -60.85
CA PHE A 222 -51.29 -11.56 -61.59
C PHE A 222 -51.19 -10.85 -62.94
N LEU A 223 -50.49 -9.71 -63.01
CA LEU A 223 -50.31 -8.97 -64.26
C LEU A 223 -49.45 -9.73 -65.27
N ASP A 224 -48.49 -10.54 -64.82
CA ASP A 224 -47.71 -11.44 -65.68
C ASP A 224 -48.63 -12.51 -66.29
N THR A 225 -49.51 -13.14 -65.47
CA THR A 225 -50.52 -14.09 -65.95
C THR A 225 -51.51 -13.44 -66.91
N ALA A 226 -51.98 -12.22 -66.61
CA ALA A 226 -52.88 -11.47 -67.47
C ALA A 226 -52.22 -11.12 -68.82
N ALA A 227 -50.93 -10.76 -68.82
CA ALA A 227 -50.17 -10.51 -70.04
C ALA A 227 -50.04 -11.77 -70.90
N LEU A 228 -49.78 -12.94 -70.30
CA LEU A 228 -49.78 -14.21 -71.02
C LEU A 228 -51.15 -14.53 -71.63
N ALA A 229 -52.23 -14.29 -70.89
CA ALA A 229 -53.59 -14.54 -71.38
C ALA A 229 -53.97 -13.65 -72.57
N VAL A 230 -53.64 -12.35 -72.50
CA VAL A 230 -53.95 -11.37 -73.55
C VAL A 230 -53.07 -11.57 -74.80
N ASN A 231 -51.78 -11.90 -74.62
CA ASN A 231 -50.87 -12.10 -75.75
C ASN A 231 -51.18 -13.37 -76.57
N ASN A 232 -51.87 -14.34 -75.97
CA ASN A 232 -52.24 -15.60 -76.64
C ASN A 232 -53.67 -15.59 -77.21
N LEU A 233 -54.36 -14.44 -77.25
CA LEU A 233 -55.71 -14.34 -77.81
C LEU A 233 -55.70 -14.58 -79.33
N THR A 234 -56.16 -15.75 -79.74
CA THR A 234 -56.34 -16.13 -81.15
C THR A 234 -57.77 -16.64 -81.38
N GLY A 235 -58.35 -16.35 -82.55
CA GLY A 235 -59.69 -16.84 -82.92
C GLY A 235 -60.84 -16.36 -82.01
N THR A 236 -60.68 -15.20 -81.35
CA THR A 236 -61.68 -14.66 -80.40
C THR A 236 -62.75 -13.82 -81.12
N SER A 237 -63.88 -13.56 -80.44
CA SER A 237 -64.93 -12.64 -80.91
C SER A 237 -64.57 -11.15 -80.71
N LEU A 238 -63.37 -10.85 -80.21
CA LEU A 238 -62.91 -9.48 -79.97
C LEU A 238 -62.31 -8.86 -81.23
N SER A 239 -62.41 -7.53 -81.34
CA SER A 239 -61.73 -6.77 -82.39
C SER A 239 -60.23 -6.66 -82.11
N GLN A 240 -59.41 -6.54 -83.16
CA GLN A 240 -57.96 -6.33 -83.00
C GLN A 240 -57.65 -5.09 -82.16
N THR A 241 -58.38 -4.00 -82.36
CA THR A 241 -58.24 -2.76 -81.57
C THR A 241 -58.48 -3.00 -80.08
N THR A 242 -59.42 -3.88 -79.71
CA THR A 242 -59.67 -4.27 -78.32
C THR A 242 -58.49 -5.06 -77.76
N ILE A 243 -57.95 -6.01 -78.52
CA ILE A 243 -56.77 -6.80 -78.13
C ILE A 243 -55.56 -5.88 -77.92
N ASP A 244 -55.30 -4.97 -78.85
CA ASP A 244 -54.19 -4.01 -78.75
C ASP A 244 -54.34 -3.11 -77.50
N THR A 245 -55.58 -2.70 -77.19
CA THR A 245 -55.88 -1.94 -75.98
C THR A 245 -55.59 -2.75 -74.71
N TYR A 246 -55.96 -4.03 -74.68
CA TYR A 246 -55.68 -4.91 -73.54
C TYR A 246 -54.17 -5.12 -73.36
N GLN A 247 -53.44 -5.34 -74.45
CA GLN A 247 -51.98 -5.48 -74.43
C GLN A 247 -51.31 -4.21 -73.92
N SER A 248 -51.76 -3.04 -74.39
CA SER A 248 -51.25 -1.74 -73.93
C SER A 248 -51.53 -1.52 -72.44
N ASN A 249 -52.76 -1.81 -71.99
CA ASN A 249 -53.16 -1.65 -70.59
C ASN A 249 -52.34 -2.55 -69.65
N VAL A 250 -52.19 -3.84 -69.97
CA VAL A 250 -51.43 -4.75 -69.10
C VAL A 250 -49.94 -4.43 -69.11
N SER A 251 -49.39 -3.98 -70.25
CA SER A 251 -48.01 -3.50 -70.33
C SER A 251 -47.79 -2.27 -69.42
N ALA A 252 -48.67 -1.27 -69.52
CA ALA A 252 -48.62 -0.07 -68.68
C ALA A 252 -48.77 -0.39 -67.18
N ALA A 253 -49.69 -1.30 -66.84
CA ALA A 253 -49.89 -1.79 -65.48
C ALA A 253 -48.63 -2.45 -64.91
N ARG A 254 -48.01 -3.35 -65.68
CA ARG A 254 -46.75 -4.02 -65.28
C ARG A 254 -45.63 -3.02 -65.07
N THR A 255 -45.47 -2.04 -65.96
CA THR A 255 -44.49 -0.98 -65.79
C THR A 255 -44.74 -0.18 -64.51
N GLY A 256 -45.97 0.25 -64.25
CA GLY A 256 -46.32 1.01 -63.05
C GLY A 256 -46.03 0.25 -61.75
N VAL A 257 -46.43 -1.02 -61.68
CA VAL A 257 -46.18 -1.87 -60.49
C VAL A 257 -44.69 -2.17 -60.32
N ASN A 258 -43.95 -2.45 -61.39
CA ASN A 258 -42.51 -2.68 -61.30
C ASN A 258 -41.76 -1.42 -60.83
N THR A 259 -42.16 -0.24 -61.31
CA THR A 259 -41.62 1.04 -60.81
C THR A 259 -41.91 1.23 -59.33
N ALA A 260 -43.14 0.94 -58.87
CA ALA A 260 -43.49 1.02 -57.46
C ALA A 260 -42.68 0.06 -56.59
N ILE A 261 -42.48 -1.18 -57.03
CA ILE A 261 -41.63 -2.17 -56.33
C ILE A 261 -40.19 -1.64 -56.17
N ASN A 262 -39.61 -1.12 -57.25
CA ASN A 262 -38.24 -0.61 -57.23
C ASN A 262 -38.10 0.61 -56.32
N ASN A 263 -39.06 1.54 -56.37
CA ASN A 263 -39.06 2.72 -55.51
C ASN A 263 -39.20 2.37 -54.03
N LEU A 264 -40.11 1.45 -53.69
CA LEU A 264 -40.30 0.99 -52.31
C LEU A 264 -39.05 0.28 -51.77
N SER A 265 -38.44 -0.58 -52.60
CA SER A 265 -37.20 -1.28 -52.26
C SER A 265 -36.05 -0.31 -51.99
N GLY A 266 -35.93 0.75 -52.81
CA GLY A 266 -34.95 1.83 -52.62
C GLY A 266 -35.15 2.58 -51.31
N ALA A 267 -36.36 3.10 -51.08
CA ALA A 267 -36.68 3.85 -49.86
C ALA A 267 -36.49 3.02 -48.57
N LYS A 268 -36.82 1.71 -48.62
CA LYS A 268 -36.55 0.79 -47.51
C LYS A 268 -35.06 0.64 -47.22
N ALA A 269 -34.23 0.56 -48.26
CA ALA A 269 -32.78 0.48 -48.09
C ALA A 269 -32.22 1.76 -47.45
N ASP A 270 -32.68 2.93 -47.92
CA ASP A 270 -32.25 4.23 -47.39
C ASP A 270 -32.66 4.41 -45.92
N TRP A 271 -33.88 4.00 -45.55
CA TRP A 271 -34.35 3.97 -44.17
C TRP A 271 -33.48 3.08 -43.27
N LEU A 272 -33.16 1.85 -43.71
CA LEU A 272 -32.30 0.93 -42.96
C LEU A 272 -30.87 1.46 -42.77
N ILE A 273 -30.33 2.13 -43.79
CA ILE A 273 -29.01 2.78 -43.72
C ILE A 273 -29.04 3.91 -42.70
N ALA A 274 -30.02 4.82 -42.79
CA ALA A 274 -30.15 5.94 -41.86
C ALA A 274 -30.33 5.47 -40.40
N ALA A 275 -31.15 4.45 -40.18
CA ALA A 275 -31.35 3.84 -38.87
C ALA A 275 -30.06 3.24 -38.31
N SER A 276 -29.29 2.55 -39.15
CA SER A 276 -28.01 1.95 -38.78
C SER A 276 -26.94 3.00 -38.47
N GLU A 277 -26.85 4.07 -39.27
CA GLU A 277 -25.93 5.19 -39.04
C GLU A 277 -26.23 5.88 -37.70
N LEU A 278 -27.50 6.13 -37.40
CA LEU A 278 -27.93 6.68 -36.12
C LEU A 278 -27.57 5.76 -34.95
N ALA A 279 -27.79 4.44 -35.10
CA ALA A 279 -27.47 3.46 -34.07
C ALA A 279 -25.96 3.43 -33.75
N VAL A 280 -25.10 3.43 -34.78
CA VAL A 280 -23.63 3.50 -34.62
C VAL A 280 -23.22 4.80 -33.93
N LYS A 281 -23.83 5.94 -34.29
CA LYS A 281 -23.55 7.22 -33.64
C LYS A 281 -24.01 7.24 -32.17
N LYS A 282 -25.15 6.64 -31.84
CA LYS A 282 -25.65 6.54 -30.46
C LYS A 282 -24.83 5.57 -29.60
N ALA A 283 -24.27 4.51 -30.18
CA ALA A 283 -23.42 3.56 -29.47
C ALA A 283 -22.11 4.19 -28.96
N GLY A 284 -21.59 5.20 -29.65
CA GLY A 284 -20.41 5.94 -29.21
C GLY A 284 -19.12 5.11 -29.25
N SER A 285 -18.20 5.39 -28.33
CA SER A 285 -16.94 4.66 -28.19
C SER A 285 -17.13 3.29 -27.56
N SER A 286 -16.35 2.30 -27.99
CA SER A 286 -16.46 0.94 -27.46
C SER A 286 -15.90 0.82 -26.04
N ALA A 287 -16.32 -0.22 -25.31
CA ALA A 287 -15.80 -0.48 -23.96
C ALA A 287 -14.27 -0.72 -23.99
N GLU A 288 -13.77 -1.39 -25.03
CA GLU A 288 -12.35 -1.66 -25.23
C GLU A 288 -11.54 -0.38 -25.49
N GLU A 289 -12.11 0.56 -26.25
CA GLU A 289 -11.49 1.88 -26.49
C GLU A 289 -11.39 2.68 -25.19
N ILE A 290 -12.45 2.69 -24.39
CA ILE A 290 -12.48 3.36 -23.08
C ILE A 290 -11.44 2.72 -22.14
N LEU A 291 -11.44 1.39 -22.00
CA LEU A 291 -10.47 0.68 -21.17
C LEU A 291 -9.03 0.91 -21.63
N GLY A 292 -8.79 0.89 -22.95
CA GLY A 292 -7.48 1.19 -23.53
C GLY A 292 -7.01 2.61 -23.24
N GLN A 293 -7.94 3.58 -23.16
CA GLN A 293 -7.65 4.96 -22.80
C GLN A 293 -7.46 5.13 -21.27
N GLU A 294 -8.23 4.44 -20.44
CA GLU A 294 -8.04 4.41 -18.97
C GLU A 294 -6.64 3.90 -18.59
N ALA A 295 -6.14 2.87 -19.28
CA ALA A 295 -4.78 2.38 -19.10
C ALA A 295 -3.70 3.44 -19.42
N LYS A 296 -3.97 4.35 -20.38
CA LYS A 296 -3.05 5.46 -20.69
C LYS A 296 -3.06 6.53 -19.61
N VAL A 297 -4.24 6.85 -19.07
CA VAL A 297 -4.37 7.75 -17.90
C VAL A 297 -3.57 7.18 -16.73
N GLN A 298 -3.77 5.90 -16.39
CA GLN A 298 -3.03 5.24 -15.31
C GLN A 298 -1.51 5.27 -15.54
N LYS A 299 -1.06 5.05 -16.78
CA LYS A 299 0.36 5.18 -17.14
C LYS A 299 0.89 6.61 -16.93
N ALA A 300 0.12 7.62 -17.30
CA ALA A 300 0.49 9.03 -17.11
C ALA A 300 0.52 9.41 -15.63
N GLU A 301 -0.44 8.96 -14.83
CA GLU A 301 -0.44 9.13 -13.36
C GLU A 301 0.80 8.50 -12.71
N ALA A 302 1.17 7.28 -13.11
CA ALA A 302 2.37 6.62 -12.62
C ALA A 302 3.65 7.42 -12.94
N SER A 303 3.69 8.06 -14.12
CA SER A 303 4.80 8.96 -14.50
C SER A 303 4.88 10.18 -13.57
N VAL A 304 3.75 10.84 -13.31
CA VAL A 304 3.66 11.95 -12.33
C VAL A 304 4.12 11.49 -10.95
N GLY A 305 3.67 10.32 -10.49
CA GLY A 305 4.06 9.72 -9.22
C GLY A 305 5.56 9.48 -9.11
N ASN A 306 6.18 8.95 -10.17
CA ASN A 306 7.63 8.72 -10.23
C ASN A 306 8.42 10.02 -10.11
N ILE A 307 8.03 11.08 -10.83
CA ILE A 307 8.72 12.37 -10.77
C ILE A 307 8.52 13.03 -9.40
N LYS A 308 7.33 12.95 -8.81
CA LYS A 308 7.08 13.41 -7.43
C LYS A 308 7.97 12.68 -6.42
N ALA A 309 8.14 11.37 -6.57
CA ALA A 309 9.06 10.59 -5.74
C ALA A 309 10.52 11.06 -5.93
N GLN A 310 10.95 11.32 -7.17
CA GLN A 310 12.28 11.86 -7.43
C GLN A 310 12.48 13.25 -6.81
N ILE A 311 11.46 14.12 -6.84
CA ILE A 311 11.49 15.43 -6.16
C ILE A 311 11.59 15.24 -4.65
N SER A 312 10.83 14.31 -4.06
CA SER A 312 10.91 14.05 -2.61
C SER A 312 12.33 13.63 -2.17
N LYS A 313 13.06 12.88 -3.01
CA LYS A 313 14.47 12.51 -2.78
C LYS A 313 15.44 13.69 -2.88
N THR A 314 14.99 14.86 -3.35
CA THR A 314 15.79 16.10 -3.33
C THR A 314 15.63 16.89 -2.04
N ILE A 315 14.84 16.41 -1.09
CA ILE A 315 14.52 17.12 0.15
C ILE A 315 14.82 16.21 1.33
N ILE A 316 15.73 16.63 2.21
CA ILE A 316 15.94 15.99 3.50
C ILE A 316 14.96 16.60 4.50
N THR A 317 14.16 15.75 5.13
CA THR A 317 13.27 16.11 6.25
C THR A 317 13.70 15.35 7.50
N SER A 318 13.40 15.90 8.68
CA SER A 318 13.65 15.19 9.93
C SER A 318 12.66 14.04 10.11
N PRO A 319 13.08 12.77 10.33
CA PRO A 319 12.13 11.67 10.56
C PRO A 319 11.60 11.63 12.00
N LEU A 320 12.21 12.39 12.92
CA LEU A 320 11.85 12.45 14.34
C LEU A 320 11.87 13.89 14.86
N SER A 321 11.23 14.13 16.01
CA SER A 321 11.30 15.42 16.72
C SER A 321 12.49 15.43 17.69
N GLY A 322 13.24 16.53 17.70
CA GLY A 322 14.49 16.61 18.47
C GLY A 322 15.29 17.88 18.21
N VAL A 323 16.58 17.84 18.55
CA VAL A 323 17.52 18.93 18.31
C VAL A 323 18.50 18.55 17.19
N LEU A 324 18.72 19.47 16.27
CA LEU A 324 19.68 19.32 15.19
C LEU A 324 21.11 19.42 15.75
N SER A 325 21.84 18.31 15.79
CA SER A 325 23.17 18.22 16.41
C SER A 325 24.32 18.46 15.42
N ARG A 326 24.08 18.23 14.13
CA ARG A 326 25.04 18.46 13.04
C ARG A 326 24.31 19.02 11.82
N MET A 327 24.93 19.97 11.13
CA MET A 327 24.49 20.53 9.86
C MET A 327 25.71 20.97 9.05
N ASP A 328 26.14 20.12 8.13
CA ASP A 328 27.33 20.34 7.30
C ASP A 328 26.97 20.78 5.87
N ALA A 329 25.66 20.88 5.56
CA ALA A 329 25.18 21.39 4.28
C ALA A 329 25.42 22.90 4.14
N LYS A 330 25.94 23.31 2.97
CA LYS A 330 26.09 24.73 2.59
C LYS A 330 25.44 25.01 1.24
N VAL A 331 24.75 26.13 1.16
CA VAL A 331 24.10 26.58 -0.09
C VAL A 331 25.15 26.77 -1.18
N GLY A 332 24.91 26.19 -2.36
CA GLY A 332 25.80 26.25 -3.51
C GLY A 332 26.81 25.10 -3.61
N GLU A 333 27.05 24.36 -2.53
CA GLU A 333 27.92 23.19 -2.52
C GLU A 333 27.26 21.99 -3.22
N ILE A 334 28.09 21.06 -3.72
CA ILE A 334 27.63 19.80 -4.30
C ILE A 334 27.70 18.74 -3.20
N ALA A 335 26.54 18.20 -2.83
CA ALA A 335 26.46 17.02 -1.97
C ALA A 335 26.60 15.75 -2.82
N ALA A 336 27.39 14.78 -2.34
CA ALA A 336 27.42 13.44 -2.92
C ALA A 336 26.29 12.58 -2.32
N ALA A 337 26.02 11.45 -2.99
CA ALA A 337 25.10 10.46 -2.45
C ALA A 337 25.69 9.83 -1.17
N SER A 338 24.86 9.63 -0.16
CA SER A 338 25.23 9.08 1.16
C SER A 338 26.11 9.97 2.04
N ASP A 339 26.37 11.22 1.63
CA ASP A 339 27.00 12.19 2.52
C ASP A 339 26.08 12.49 3.70
N VAL A 340 26.60 12.35 4.92
CA VAL A 340 25.88 12.73 6.14
C VAL A 340 25.91 14.24 6.27
N LEU A 341 24.81 14.89 5.94
CA LEU A 341 24.70 16.36 5.93
C LEU A 341 24.03 16.92 7.17
N ALA A 342 23.16 16.14 7.82
CA ALA A 342 22.47 16.55 9.02
C ALA A 342 22.38 15.38 10.01
N ALA A 343 22.37 15.69 11.31
CA ALA A 343 22.08 14.68 12.33
C ALA A 343 21.06 15.25 13.32
N VAL A 344 20.00 14.49 13.59
CA VAL A 344 18.96 14.88 14.55
C VAL A 344 19.00 13.93 15.72
N ILE A 345 19.15 14.50 16.90
CA ILE A 345 19.10 13.79 18.18
C ILE A 345 17.70 13.97 18.74
N SER A 346 17.02 12.87 19.07
CA SER A 346 15.68 12.93 19.64
C SER A 346 15.66 13.70 20.96
N ASP A 347 14.55 14.42 21.20
CA ASP A 347 14.22 14.99 22.52
C ASP A 347 13.91 13.90 23.57
N ALA A 348 13.84 12.62 23.16
CA ALA A 348 13.63 11.49 24.06
C ALA A 348 14.78 11.36 25.09
N LYS A 349 14.46 10.67 26.20
CA LYS A 349 15.35 10.44 27.33
C LYS A 349 16.76 10.03 26.89
N PHE A 350 17.77 10.62 27.52
CA PHE A 350 19.13 10.13 27.37
C PHE A 350 19.27 8.74 27.99
N GLN A 351 20.22 7.97 27.46
CA GLN A 351 20.62 6.68 27.99
C GLN A 351 22.11 6.71 28.30
N ILE A 352 22.58 5.77 29.10
CA ILE A 352 24.01 5.60 29.37
C ILE A 352 24.41 4.24 28.83
N GLU A 353 25.48 4.20 28.05
CA GLU A 353 26.09 2.95 27.63
C GLU A 353 27.38 2.74 28.41
N ALA A 354 27.49 1.61 29.12
CA ALA A 354 28.67 1.24 29.88
C ALA A 354 29.11 -0.19 29.53
N ASN A 355 30.41 -0.46 29.63
CA ASN A 355 30.97 -1.77 29.33
C ASN A 355 31.27 -2.49 30.64
N LEU A 356 30.49 -3.54 30.95
CA LEU A 356 30.63 -4.37 32.13
C LEU A 356 31.70 -5.45 31.91
N PRO A 357 32.66 -5.64 32.81
CA PRO A 357 33.59 -6.76 32.75
C PRO A 357 32.86 -8.13 32.80
N GLU A 358 33.40 -9.14 32.11
CA GLU A 358 32.87 -10.51 32.13
C GLU A 358 32.71 -11.08 33.56
N ALA A 359 33.61 -10.71 34.48
CA ALA A 359 33.54 -11.17 35.86
C ALA A 359 32.29 -10.68 36.64
N ASP A 360 31.67 -9.59 36.19
CA ASP A 360 30.58 -8.92 36.89
C ASP A 360 29.23 -9.01 36.18
N ILE A 361 29.19 -9.38 34.89
CA ILE A 361 27.93 -9.48 34.11
C ILE A 361 26.92 -10.45 34.73
N SER A 362 27.39 -11.53 35.36
CA SER A 362 26.53 -12.52 36.03
C SER A 362 25.79 -11.97 37.25
N LYS A 363 26.27 -10.86 37.83
CA LYS A 363 25.70 -10.23 39.02
C LYS A 363 24.62 -9.21 38.65
N VAL A 364 24.72 -8.58 37.48
CA VAL A 364 23.83 -7.52 37.03
C VAL A 364 22.59 -8.10 36.35
N LYS A 365 21.41 -7.58 36.70
CA LYS A 365 20.12 -7.97 36.12
C LYS A 365 19.40 -6.77 35.52
N ILE A 366 18.51 -7.05 34.58
CA ILE A 366 17.58 -6.05 34.05
C ILE A 366 16.69 -5.54 35.19
N ASN A 367 16.50 -4.22 35.25
CA ASN A 367 15.86 -3.44 36.31
C ASN A 367 16.67 -3.21 37.59
N ASP A 368 17.93 -3.64 37.67
CA ASP A 368 18.79 -3.22 38.76
C ASP A 368 18.93 -1.68 38.74
N THR A 369 18.83 -1.07 39.92
CA THR A 369 18.99 0.37 40.09
C THR A 369 20.46 0.73 40.20
N ALA A 370 20.87 1.81 39.54
CA ALA A 370 22.23 2.31 39.58
C ALA A 370 22.23 3.76 40.06
N ARG A 371 23.10 4.07 41.01
CA ARG A 371 23.41 5.45 41.37
C ARG A 371 24.53 5.91 40.47
N LEU A 372 24.45 7.14 39.97
CA LEU A 372 25.50 7.65 39.10
C LEU A 372 25.84 9.11 39.38
N THR A 373 27.07 9.45 39.01
CA THR A 373 27.58 10.82 38.96
C THR A 373 28.04 11.12 37.55
N LEU A 374 27.89 12.37 37.13
CA LEU A 374 28.42 12.85 35.85
C LEU A 374 29.64 13.71 36.14
N ASP A 375 30.76 13.45 35.47
CA ASP A 375 32.04 14.13 35.72
C ASP A 375 31.90 15.67 35.67
N ALA A 376 30.99 16.18 34.83
CA ALA A 376 30.73 17.60 34.66
C ALA A 376 30.16 18.30 35.91
N TYR A 377 29.59 17.56 36.88
CA TYR A 377 28.93 18.11 38.06
C TYR A 377 29.56 17.69 39.40
N GLY A 378 30.64 16.89 39.36
CA GLY A 378 31.30 16.39 40.57
C GLY A 378 30.49 15.37 41.36
N SER A 379 30.99 14.98 42.54
CA SER A 379 30.41 13.92 43.39
C SER A 379 29.14 14.31 44.15
N ASP A 380 28.83 15.61 44.20
CA ASP A 380 27.74 16.15 45.02
C ASP A 380 26.38 16.01 44.35
N VAL A 381 26.35 15.96 43.02
CA VAL A 381 25.12 15.79 42.24
C VAL A 381 24.99 14.32 41.83
N ARG A 382 24.03 13.65 42.46
CA ARG A 382 23.71 12.24 42.19
C ARG A 382 22.47 12.13 41.31
N PHE A 383 22.55 11.24 40.34
CA PHE A 383 21.42 10.83 39.51
C PHE A 383 21.14 9.35 39.73
N GLU A 384 19.92 8.94 39.41
CA GLU A 384 19.53 7.54 39.46
C GLU A 384 19.19 7.05 38.06
N ALA A 385 19.62 5.83 37.77
CA ALA A 385 19.31 5.13 36.54
C ALA A 385 18.91 3.69 36.84
N ARG A 386 18.40 2.99 35.83
CA ARG A 386 18.15 1.55 35.90
C ARG A 386 18.70 0.84 34.68
N VAL A 387 19.09 -0.41 34.85
CA VAL A 387 19.49 -1.28 33.73
C VAL A 387 18.25 -1.61 32.90
N VAL A 388 18.26 -1.23 31.62
CA VAL A 388 17.16 -1.53 30.68
C VAL A 388 17.52 -2.59 29.66
N ALA A 389 18.81 -2.74 29.34
CA ALA A 389 19.28 -3.77 28.42
C ALA A 389 20.71 -4.23 28.77
N LEU A 390 20.98 -5.50 28.51
CA LEU A 390 22.30 -6.12 28.53
C LEU A 390 22.49 -6.82 27.19
N ASP A 391 23.49 -6.39 26.42
CA ASP A 391 23.76 -6.97 25.12
C ASP A 391 24.37 -8.37 25.30
N PRO A 392 23.88 -9.39 24.59
CA PRO A 392 24.39 -10.75 24.72
C PRO A 392 25.75 -10.97 24.04
N ALA A 393 26.15 -10.04 23.17
CA ALA A 393 27.42 -10.11 22.43
C ALA A 393 28.55 -9.47 23.23
N GLU A 394 29.70 -10.13 23.25
CA GLU A 394 30.92 -9.58 23.85
C GLU A 394 31.49 -8.41 23.03
N THR A 395 32.13 -7.48 23.73
CA THR A 395 32.90 -6.38 23.17
C THR A 395 34.29 -6.39 23.81
N ILE A 396 35.34 -6.36 22.99
CA ILE A 396 36.72 -6.28 23.48
C ILE A 396 37.12 -4.81 23.58
N VAL A 397 37.38 -4.34 24.80
CA VAL A 397 37.86 -2.99 25.07
C VAL A 397 39.25 -3.10 25.68
N GLU A 398 40.25 -2.59 24.97
CA GLU A 398 41.67 -2.63 25.42
C GLU A 398 42.17 -4.04 25.78
N GLY A 399 41.66 -5.07 25.09
CA GLY A 399 42.03 -6.48 25.31
C GLY A 399 41.27 -7.18 26.44
N VAL A 400 40.35 -6.49 27.11
CA VAL A 400 39.47 -7.05 28.15
C VAL A 400 38.09 -7.35 27.57
N VAL A 401 37.57 -8.55 27.86
CA VAL A 401 36.22 -8.97 27.46
C VAL A 401 35.19 -8.24 28.32
N THR A 402 34.29 -7.53 27.67
CA THR A 402 33.22 -6.76 28.31
C THR A 402 31.88 -6.98 27.62
N TYR A 403 30.78 -6.73 28.33
CA TYR A 403 29.43 -6.77 27.81
C TYR A 403 28.80 -5.39 27.92
N LYS A 404 28.15 -4.95 26.84
CA LYS A 404 27.55 -3.63 26.80
C LYS A 404 26.23 -3.63 27.58
N ALA A 405 26.10 -2.69 28.50
CA ALA A 405 24.89 -2.44 29.26
C ALA A 405 24.33 -1.05 28.99
N THR A 406 23.01 -0.97 28.87
CA THR A 406 22.29 0.26 28.63
C THR A 406 21.46 0.61 29.87
N PHE A 407 21.61 1.84 30.32
CA PHE A 407 20.91 2.39 31.49
C PHE A 407 20.01 3.55 31.06
N GLU A 408 18.82 3.62 31.66
CA GLU A 408 17.88 4.73 31.48
C GLU A 408 17.84 5.58 32.76
N PHE A 409 17.94 6.90 32.63
CA PHE A 409 17.75 7.81 33.76
C PHE A 409 16.32 7.71 34.31
N LEU A 410 16.19 7.65 35.64
CA LEU A 410 14.87 7.60 36.30
C LEU A 410 14.18 8.98 36.33
N SER A 411 14.96 10.06 36.28
CA SER A 411 14.47 11.44 36.27
C SER A 411 15.01 12.21 35.07
N GLU A 412 14.15 13.02 34.46
CA GLU A 412 14.57 13.96 33.40
C GLU A 412 15.24 15.19 34.03
N ASP A 413 16.42 15.54 33.52
CA ASP A 413 17.16 16.74 33.94
C ASP A 413 17.76 17.42 32.70
N SER A 414 17.45 18.69 32.50
CA SER A 414 17.85 19.48 31.33
C SER A 414 19.36 19.74 31.26
N ARG A 415 20.09 19.47 32.35
CA ARG A 415 21.54 19.59 32.41
C ARG A 415 22.26 18.44 31.73
N ILE A 416 21.63 17.27 31.63
CA ILE A 416 22.22 16.09 30.99
C ILE A 416 22.42 16.38 29.50
N ARG A 417 23.64 16.13 29.01
CA ARG A 417 23.98 16.27 27.58
C ARG A 417 24.62 14.99 27.05
N PRO A 418 24.42 14.67 25.76
CA PRO A 418 25.09 13.53 25.16
C PRO A 418 26.62 13.74 25.15
N GLY A 419 27.36 12.65 25.33
CA GLY A 419 28.82 12.64 25.38
C GLY A 419 29.43 12.78 26.78
N MET A 420 28.64 13.07 27.82
CA MET A 420 29.12 13.11 29.20
C MET A 420 29.57 11.73 29.68
N THR A 421 30.63 11.68 30.48
CA THR A 421 31.04 10.48 31.21
C THR A 421 30.17 10.31 32.45
N ALA A 422 29.68 9.10 32.66
CA ALA A 422 28.88 8.72 33.81
C ALA A 422 29.60 7.62 34.60
N ASN A 423 29.81 7.82 35.89
CA ASN A 423 30.30 6.78 36.79
C ASN A 423 29.08 6.18 37.49
N LEU A 424 28.86 4.88 37.29
CA LEU A 424 27.67 4.18 37.76
C LEU A 424 28.07 3.14 38.81
N ASP A 425 27.38 3.15 39.94
CA ASP A 425 27.40 2.11 40.96
C ASP A 425 26.07 1.36 40.89
N ILE A 426 26.12 0.17 40.31
CA ILE A 426 24.94 -0.67 40.04
C ILE A 426 24.66 -1.52 41.27
N LEU A 427 23.50 -1.35 41.88
CA LEU A 427 23.07 -2.15 43.02
C LEU A 427 22.57 -3.52 42.54
N THR A 428 23.40 -4.56 42.64
CA THR A 428 23.07 -5.92 42.16
C THR A 428 22.38 -6.78 43.21
N ALA A 429 22.65 -6.53 44.50
CA ALA A 429 21.98 -7.21 45.58
C ALA A 429 22.02 -6.39 46.88
N ARG A 430 20.91 -6.47 47.65
CA ARG A 430 20.83 -5.96 49.02
C ARG A 430 20.29 -7.04 49.95
N ARG A 431 20.87 -7.12 51.15
CA ARG A 431 20.40 -7.94 52.27
C ARG A 431 20.37 -7.06 53.51
N GLU A 432 19.20 -6.92 54.10
CA GLU A 432 19.00 -6.12 55.31
C GLU A 432 19.04 -7.01 56.54
N ASN A 433 19.60 -6.50 57.63
CA ASN A 433 19.63 -7.16 58.93
C ASN A 433 20.22 -8.59 58.93
N VAL A 434 21.30 -8.82 58.18
CA VAL A 434 21.98 -10.13 58.11
C VAL A 434 23.24 -10.16 58.95
N LEU A 435 23.62 -11.35 59.44
CA LEU A 435 24.85 -11.52 60.21
C LEU A 435 26.05 -11.39 59.27
N ILE A 436 26.93 -10.44 59.56
CA ILE A 436 28.06 -10.10 58.67
C ILE A 436 29.39 -10.25 59.38
N LEU A 437 30.38 -10.72 58.62
CA LEU A 437 31.78 -10.78 59.02
C LEU A 437 32.68 -10.29 57.89
N PRO A 438 33.88 -9.75 58.16
CA PRO A 438 34.88 -9.54 57.13
C PRO A 438 35.16 -10.87 56.41
N SER A 439 35.24 -10.87 55.07
CA SER A 439 35.46 -12.09 54.26
C SER A 439 36.72 -12.86 54.68
N ARG A 440 37.77 -12.13 55.09
CA ARG A 440 39.02 -12.64 55.68
C ARG A 440 38.85 -13.47 56.97
N ALA A 441 37.69 -13.40 57.63
CA ALA A 441 37.36 -14.21 58.79
C ALA A 441 36.92 -15.65 58.42
N VAL A 442 36.53 -15.86 57.16
CA VAL A 442 36.04 -17.14 56.66
C VAL A 442 37.17 -17.88 55.95
N ARG A 443 37.39 -19.14 56.34
CA ARG A 443 38.38 -20.05 55.75
C ARG A 443 37.68 -21.09 54.90
N THR A 444 38.34 -21.52 53.82
CA THR A 444 37.84 -22.61 52.98
C THR A 444 38.76 -23.81 53.13
N LYS A 445 38.21 -24.95 53.55
CA LYS A 445 38.92 -26.22 53.69
C LYS A 445 38.08 -27.33 53.08
N ASP A 446 38.65 -28.08 52.12
CA ASP A 446 37.98 -29.17 51.41
C ASP A 446 36.60 -28.78 50.80
N GLY A 447 36.44 -27.53 50.36
CA GLY A 447 35.21 -27.00 49.77
C GLY A 447 34.16 -26.50 50.77
N ALA A 448 34.31 -26.80 52.06
CA ALA A 448 33.47 -26.27 53.14
C ALA A 448 34.07 -25.00 53.74
N LYS A 449 33.19 -24.11 54.24
CA LYS A 449 33.58 -22.81 54.80
C LYS A 449 33.53 -22.87 56.33
N PHE A 450 34.59 -22.41 56.98
CA PHE A 450 34.75 -22.46 58.42
C PHE A 450 35.14 -21.09 58.98
N VAL A 451 34.77 -20.85 60.24
CA VAL A 451 35.18 -19.69 61.03
C VAL A 451 35.76 -20.16 62.34
N LEU A 452 36.71 -19.41 62.89
CA LEU A 452 37.26 -19.69 64.23
C LEU A 452 36.51 -18.86 65.26
N ARG A 453 35.50 -19.45 65.91
CA ARG A 453 34.76 -18.79 66.99
C ARG A 453 35.51 -18.91 68.31
N GLN A 454 35.64 -17.81 69.03
CA GLN A 454 36.19 -17.79 70.38
C GLN A 454 35.12 -18.21 71.40
N LYS A 455 35.40 -19.27 72.16
CA LYS A 455 34.59 -19.72 73.31
C LYS A 455 34.80 -18.81 74.52
N ALA A 456 33.89 -18.89 75.50
CA ALA A 456 33.94 -18.08 76.72
C ALA A 456 35.22 -18.28 77.57
N ASP A 457 35.92 -19.41 77.40
CA ASP A 457 37.20 -19.75 78.02
C ASP A 457 38.43 -19.22 77.24
N GLY A 458 38.22 -18.55 76.11
CA GLY A 458 39.25 -18.02 75.24
C GLY A 458 39.76 -18.98 74.17
N ALA A 459 39.33 -20.25 74.15
CA ALA A 459 39.73 -21.24 73.15
C ALA A 459 39.05 -20.98 71.79
N LEU A 460 39.76 -21.24 70.68
CA LEU A 460 39.21 -21.13 69.32
C LEU A 460 38.60 -22.47 68.89
N GLU A 461 37.33 -22.43 68.47
CA GLU A 461 36.61 -23.56 67.89
C GLU A 461 36.40 -23.32 66.40
N GLU A 462 36.77 -24.29 65.58
CA GLU A 462 36.47 -24.30 64.16
C GLU A 462 35.01 -24.70 63.96
N LEU A 463 34.21 -23.78 63.45
CA LEU A 463 32.78 -23.95 63.23
C LEU A 463 32.48 -23.83 61.75
N GLU A 464 31.80 -24.84 61.20
CA GLU A 464 31.35 -24.81 59.81
C GLU A 464 30.24 -23.77 59.66
N VAL A 465 30.37 -22.90 58.67
CA VAL A 465 29.39 -21.86 58.36
C VAL A 465 28.92 -21.97 56.93
N LYS A 466 27.64 -21.62 56.72
CA LYS A 466 27.12 -21.35 55.37
C LYS A 466 27.17 -19.86 55.13
N THR A 467 27.87 -19.45 54.08
CA THR A 467 27.97 -18.03 53.70
C THR A 467 27.00 -17.68 52.59
N GLY A 468 26.48 -16.46 52.61
CA GLY A 468 25.61 -15.90 51.59
C GLY A 468 26.33 -14.88 50.71
N LEU A 469 25.68 -13.72 50.54
CA LEU A 469 26.17 -12.61 49.73
C LEU A 469 27.52 -12.09 50.21
N LEU A 470 28.43 -11.78 49.28
CA LEU A 470 29.64 -10.99 49.53
C LEU A 470 29.37 -9.55 49.12
N GLY A 471 29.41 -8.64 50.09
CA GLY A 471 29.21 -7.21 49.86
C GLY A 471 30.47 -6.53 49.30
N SER A 472 30.28 -5.37 48.67
CA SER A 472 31.37 -4.62 48.04
C SER A 472 32.32 -3.97 49.05
N ASP A 473 31.92 -3.88 50.31
CA ASP A 473 32.75 -3.43 51.44
C ASP A 473 33.67 -4.53 52.02
N GLY A 474 33.73 -5.69 51.38
CA GLY A 474 34.56 -6.83 51.80
C GLY A 474 33.97 -7.64 52.95
N ARG A 475 32.73 -7.38 53.37
CA ARG A 475 31.99 -8.19 54.35
C ARG A 475 31.19 -9.29 53.66
N ILE A 476 31.03 -10.42 54.32
CA ILE A 476 30.29 -11.59 53.85
C ILE A 476 29.16 -11.91 54.81
N GLU A 477 28.01 -12.26 54.25
CA GLU A 477 26.85 -12.75 54.98
C GLU A 477 27.09 -14.16 55.51
N ILE A 478 26.73 -14.40 56.76
CA ILE A 478 26.69 -15.72 57.40
C ILE A 478 25.21 -16.14 57.55
N VAL A 479 24.81 -17.14 56.79
CA VAL A 479 23.42 -17.65 56.75
C VAL A 479 23.14 -18.59 57.91
N SER A 480 24.13 -19.41 58.30
CA SER A 480 24.01 -20.32 59.44
C SER A 480 25.37 -20.69 60.00
N GLY A 481 25.40 -21.07 61.28
CA GLY A 481 26.60 -21.54 61.99
C GLY A 481 27.21 -20.51 62.93
N LEU A 482 26.63 -19.31 63.06
CA LEU A 482 27.04 -18.31 64.06
C LEU A 482 25.83 -17.53 64.57
N GLU A 483 25.95 -16.99 65.78
CA GLU A 483 24.96 -16.11 66.39
C GLU A 483 25.49 -14.66 66.48
N ALA A 484 24.57 -13.70 66.56
CA ALA A 484 24.93 -12.29 66.74
C ALA A 484 25.64 -12.10 68.09
N GLY A 485 26.81 -11.43 68.07
CA GLY A 485 27.67 -11.26 69.24
C GLY A 485 28.81 -12.28 69.35
N ASP A 486 28.83 -13.32 68.50
CA ASP A 486 29.93 -14.27 68.44
C ASP A 486 31.25 -13.58 68.06
N LYS A 487 32.31 -13.87 68.80
CA LYS A 487 33.66 -13.36 68.57
C LYS A 487 34.40 -14.31 67.64
N VAL A 488 34.82 -13.81 66.48
CA VAL A 488 35.48 -14.60 65.44
C VAL A 488 36.90 -14.11 65.22
N ALA A 489 37.85 -15.03 65.23
CA ALA A 489 39.25 -14.76 64.96
C ALA A 489 39.48 -14.53 63.46
N LEU A 490 40.16 -13.43 63.11
CA LEU A 490 40.63 -13.20 61.74
C LEU A 490 41.80 -14.15 61.45
N GLY A 491 41.67 -14.92 60.36
CA GLY A 491 42.73 -15.84 59.98
C GLY A 491 43.96 -15.09 59.49
N ARG A 492 45.10 -15.24 60.18
CA ARG A 492 46.40 -14.94 59.59
C ARG A 492 46.71 -16.05 58.59
N VAL A 493 46.94 -15.67 57.34
CA VAL A 493 47.52 -16.55 56.32
C VAL A 493 48.91 -16.93 56.81
N ALA A 494 49.16 -18.21 57.02
CA ALA A 494 50.53 -18.70 57.07
C ALA A 494 50.95 -18.86 55.61
N ASP A 495 51.89 -18.03 55.15
CA ASP A 495 52.56 -18.22 53.86
C ASP A 495 53.36 -19.54 53.82
#